data_AF-A0A6B3G2Q0-F1
#
_entry.id   AF-A0A6B3G2Q0-F1
#
_cell.length_a   1.000
_cell.length_b   1.000
_cell.length_c   1.000
_cell.angle_alpha   90.00
_cell.angle_beta   90.00
_cell.angle_gamma   90.00
#
_symmetry.space_group_name_H-M   'P 1'
#
loop_
_entity.id
_entity.type
_entity.pdbx_description
1 polymer ?
#
loop_
_entity_poly.entity_id
_entity_poly.type
_entity_poly.pdbx_seq_one_letter_code
_entity_poly.pdbx_strand_id
1 'polypeptide(L)'
;RARVVLGADGLHSLVARIVEAPRYNENPKLMVGYYSYFSGLEMDGVFKAHSRPYRSFGAWPTHDGLTLVGGCWPFAEFNDIRQDIEGNYFKNFALAPAWEERIRDARREERIVGAALPNFFRKPFGPGWALVGDAGYCKDFFTAQGISDAFLSAEMCAGSLDEALSGREPFDTAMAAYQAARDRHAQPVYDFTLQVSTLEPLSPEFGKVLEGIDGNRHGMDA
;
A
#
# COMPACT_ATOMS: atom_id res chain seq x y z
N ARG A 1 -7.79 30.31 13.97
CA ARG A 1 -8.42 29.14 14.64
C ARG A 1 -9.33 28.45 13.63
N ALA A 2 -9.42 27.13 13.65
CA ALA A 2 -10.28 26.33 12.77
C ALA A 2 -11.35 25.59 13.60
N ARG A 3 -12.47 25.20 12.96
CA ARG A 3 -13.53 24.37 13.59
C ARG A 3 -13.11 22.90 13.68
N VAL A 4 -12.40 22.40 12.67
CA VAL A 4 -11.92 21.02 12.57
C VAL A 4 -10.48 21.05 12.03
N VAL A 5 -9.61 20.19 12.55
CA VAL A 5 -8.24 19.97 12.08
C VAL A 5 -8.14 18.60 11.42
N LEU A 6 -7.61 18.52 10.20
CA LEU A 6 -7.40 17.24 9.50
C LEU A 6 -5.97 16.75 9.63
N GLY A 7 -5.80 15.50 10.07
CA GLY A 7 -4.58 14.74 9.91
C GLY A 7 -4.54 14.09 8.54
N ALA A 8 -3.79 14.69 7.62
CA ALA A 8 -3.51 14.18 6.28
C ALA A 8 -1.99 14.03 6.05
N ASP A 9 -1.26 13.82 7.14
CA ASP A 9 0.21 13.82 7.26
C ASP A 9 0.81 12.40 7.29
N GLY A 10 0.04 11.44 6.76
CA GLY A 10 0.48 10.08 6.47
C GLY A 10 0.72 9.20 7.70
N LEU A 11 1.51 8.14 7.51
CA LEU A 11 1.74 7.09 8.50
C LEU A 11 2.21 7.60 9.86
N HIS A 12 3.01 8.67 9.88
CA HIS A 12 3.62 9.27 11.06
C HIS A 12 2.83 10.47 11.60
N SER A 13 1.52 10.50 11.35
CA SER A 13 0.62 11.62 11.67
C SER A 13 0.84 12.22 13.06
N LEU A 14 1.18 13.50 13.09
CA LEU A 14 1.26 14.34 14.27
C LEU A 14 -0.13 14.50 14.90
N VAL A 15 -1.17 14.71 14.09
CA VAL A 15 -2.55 14.89 14.56
C VAL A 15 -3.00 13.63 15.29
N ALA A 16 -2.88 12.46 14.67
CA ALA A 16 -3.26 11.19 15.27
C ALA A 16 -2.53 10.93 16.60
N ARG A 17 -1.25 11.33 16.69
CA ARG A 17 -0.46 11.20 17.92
C ARG A 17 -0.94 12.15 19.02
N ILE A 18 -1.20 13.42 18.71
CA ILE A 18 -1.62 14.43 19.69
C ILE A 18 -2.99 14.10 20.29
N VAL A 19 -3.91 13.60 19.47
CA VAL A 19 -5.27 13.26 19.92
C VAL A 19 -5.38 11.83 20.45
N GLU A 20 -4.25 11.11 20.50
CA GLU A 20 -4.18 9.71 20.94
C GLU A 20 -5.22 8.83 20.25
N ALA A 21 -5.35 8.98 18.92
CA ALA A 21 -6.38 8.31 18.14
C ALA A 21 -6.28 6.77 18.31
N PRO A 22 -7.31 6.11 18.88
CA PRO A 22 -7.26 4.68 19.16
C PRO A 22 -7.09 3.85 17.89
N ARG A 23 -6.21 2.85 17.95
CA ARG A 23 -6.03 1.87 16.88
C ARG A 23 -6.95 0.66 17.10
N TYR A 24 -7.32 0.00 16.01
CA TYR A 24 -8.05 -1.27 16.01
C TYR A 24 -7.72 -2.07 14.74
N ASN A 25 -8.10 -3.35 14.75
CA ASN A 25 -7.80 -4.29 13.67
C ASN A 25 -6.31 -4.26 13.27
N GLU A 26 -5.44 -4.35 14.28
CA GLU A 26 -3.99 -4.32 14.10
C GLU A 26 -3.45 -5.71 13.75
N ASN A 27 -2.58 -5.76 12.74
CA ASN A 27 -1.90 -6.97 12.31
C ASN A 27 -0.39 -6.75 12.28
N PRO A 28 0.42 -7.82 12.41
CA PRO A 28 1.87 -7.70 12.31
C PRO A 28 2.28 -7.19 10.93
N LYS A 29 3.52 -6.70 10.82
CA LYS A 29 4.14 -6.44 9.52
C LYS A 29 4.39 -7.78 8.84
N LEU A 30 3.97 -7.94 7.59
CA LEU A 30 4.05 -9.23 6.89
C LEU A 30 5.20 -9.28 5.92
N MET A 31 5.55 -8.12 5.34
CA MET A 31 6.68 -8.00 4.43
C MET A 31 7.51 -6.74 4.68
N VAL A 32 8.71 -6.75 4.13
CA VAL A 32 9.51 -5.56 3.87
C VAL A 32 9.69 -5.45 2.37
N GLY A 33 9.71 -4.24 1.83
CA GLY A 33 10.12 -4.05 0.45
C GLY A 33 11.02 -2.85 0.25
N TYR A 34 11.79 -2.96 -0.81
CA TYR A 34 12.79 -2.00 -1.23
C TYR A 34 12.58 -1.73 -2.72
N TYR A 35 12.83 -0.50 -3.14
CA TYR A 35 12.78 -0.10 -4.54
C TYR A 35 13.88 0.89 -4.87
N SER A 36 14.15 1.03 -6.16
CA SER A 36 14.95 2.10 -6.77
C SER A 36 14.40 2.40 -8.17
N TYR A 37 14.93 3.45 -8.80
CA TYR A 37 14.61 3.85 -10.17
C TYR A 37 15.76 3.49 -11.10
N PHE A 38 15.41 2.99 -12.28
CA PHE A 38 16.35 2.55 -13.31
C PHE A 38 16.04 3.23 -14.64
N SER A 39 17.07 3.64 -15.37
CA SER A 39 17.00 4.03 -16.78
C SER A 39 17.45 2.87 -17.67
N GLY A 40 17.03 2.86 -18.94
CA GLY A 40 17.36 1.79 -19.89
C GLY A 40 16.64 0.46 -19.63
N LEU A 41 15.64 0.45 -18.75
CA LEU A 41 14.79 -0.71 -18.46
C LEU A 41 13.40 -0.53 -19.09
N GLU A 42 13.29 -0.86 -20.37
CA GLU A 42 12.02 -0.80 -21.09
C GLU A 42 11.04 -1.85 -20.55
N MET A 43 9.77 -1.51 -20.39
CA MET A 43 8.73 -2.44 -19.93
C MET A 43 7.54 -2.52 -20.88
N ASP A 44 7.67 -1.99 -22.10
CA ASP A 44 6.62 -1.96 -23.13
C ASP A 44 5.33 -1.27 -22.65
N GLY A 45 5.44 -0.36 -21.68
CA GLY A 45 4.31 0.33 -21.06
C GLY A 45 3.46 -0.54 -20.10
N VAL A 46 3.88 -1.76 -19.79
CA VAL A 46 3.11 -2.70 -18.96
C VAL A 46 3.86 -3.04 -17.67
N PHE A 47 3.11 -3.18 -16.58
CA PHE A 47 3.62 -3.79 -15.35
C PHE A 47 4.03 -5.25 -15.62
N LYS A 48 5.25 -5.61 -15.21
CA LYS A 48 5.66 -7.02 -15.18
C LYS A 48 6.12 -7.34 -13.75
N ALA A 49 5.84 -8.55 -13.30
CA ALA A 49 6.26 -9.04 -11.99
C ALA A 49 6.65 -10.51 -12.01
N HIS A 50 7.43 -10.87 -11.00
CA HIS A 50 7.58 -12.21 -10.50
C HIS A 50 7.03 -12.25 -9.08
N SER A 51 6.25 -13.26 -8.75
CA SER A 51 5.65 -13.37 -7.43
C SER A 51 5.56 -14.83 -7.03
N ARG A 52 6.07 -15.09 -5.83
CA ARG A 52 5.99 -16.34 -5.08
C ARG A 52 6.82 -17.50 -5.69
N PRO A 53 7.25 -18.46 -4.84
CA PRO A 53 7.08 -18.50 -3.38
C PRO A 53 8.09 -17.60 -2.63
N TYR A 54 7.65 -16.99 -1.53
CA TYR A 54 8.43 -16.22 -0.53
C TYR A 54 9.20 -15.00 -1.02
N ARG A 55 9.08 -14.64 -2.30
CA ARG A 55 9.66 -13.42 -2.87
C ARG A 55 8.70 -12.83 -3.87
N SER A 56 8.75 -11.52 -4.01
CA SER A 56 8.11 -10.85 -5.13
C SER A 56 8.96 -9.70 -5.60
N PHE A 57 8.89 -9.41 -6.88
CA PHE A 57 9.44 -8.19 -7.44
C PHE A 57 8.66 -7.80 -8.68
N GLY A 58 8.70 -6.52 -9.01
CA GLY A 58 8.04 -6.00 -10.18
C GLY A 58 8.65 -4.69 -10.61
N ALA A 59 8.30 -4.27 -11.82
CA ALA A 59 8.75 -3.01 -12.36
C ALA A 59 7.61 -2.24 -13.04
N TRP A 60 7.61 -0.94 -12.82
CA TRP A 60 6.60 0.01 -13.30
C TRP A 60 7.28 1.16 -14.03
N PRO A 61 6.96 1.38 -15.33
CA PRO A 61 7.32 2.61 -16.01
C PRO A 61 6.79 3.83 -15.25
N THR A 62 7.64 4.84 -15.13
CA THR A 62 7.30 6.12 -14.52
C THR A 62 7.61 7.24 -15.52
N HIS A 63 7.73 8.48 -15.05
CA HIS A 63 8.08 9.63 -15.90
C HIS A 63 9.58 9.64 -16.23
N ASP A 64 9.98 10.51 -17.16
CA ASP A 64 11.38 10.79 -17.52
C ASP A 64 12.22 9.58 -17.96
N GLY A 65 11.58 8.56 -18.54
CA GLY A 65 12.27 7.34 -18.99
C GLY A 65 12.80 6.48 -17.84
N LEU A 66 12.28 6.68 -16.63
CA LEU A 66 12.62 5.88 -15.46
C LEU A 66 11.60 4.77 -15.23
N THR A 67 12.08 3.65 -14.74
CA THR A 67 11.28 2.50 -14.30
C THR A 67 11.55 2.26 -12.81
N LEU A 68 10.50 2.31 -11.99
CA LEU A 68 10.56 1.89 -10.59
C LEU A 68 10.68 0.37 -10.56
N VAL A 69 11.68 -0.15 -9.85
CA VAL A 69 11.85 -1.59 -9.65
C VAL A 69 11.76 -1.89 -8.16
N GLY A 70 10.78 -2.69 -7.76
CA GLY A 70 10.51 -3.06 -6.37
C GLY A 70 10.78 -4.54 -6.11
N GLY A 71 11.21 -4.86 -4.89
CA GLY A 71 11.32 -6.21 -4.37
C GLY A 71 10.71 -6.30 -2.97
N CYS A 72 10.13 -7.45 -2.64
CA CYS A 72 9.49 -7.74 -1.36
C CYS A 72 9.99 -9.07 -0.77
N TRP A 73 10.16 -9.09 0.55
CA TRP A 73 10.61 -10.22 1.36
C TRP A 73 9.69 -10.40 2.57
N PRO A 74 9.54 -11.63 3.10
CA PRO A 74 8.82 -11.87 4.34
C PRO A 74 9.46 -11.05 5.46
N PHE A 75 8.64 -10.45 6.32
CA PHE A 75 9.14 -9.58 7.39
C PHE A 75 10.02 -10.34 8.39
N ALA A 76 9.85 -11.66 8.53
CA ALA A 76 10.72 -12.53 9.33
C ALA A 76 12.20 -12.43 8.93
N GLU A 77 12.48 -12.12 7.67
CA GLU A 77 13.84 -12.01 7.14
C GLU A 77 14.40 -10.58 7.19
N PHE A 78 13.63 -9.61 7.70
CA PHE A 78 13.99 -8.20 7.67
C PHE A 78 15.39 -7.92 8.25
N ASN A 79 15.76 -8.60 9.34
CA ASN A 79 17.05 -8.45 9.98
C ASN A 79 18.24 -8.95 9.15
N ASP A 80 18.02 -9.94 8.29
CA ASP A 80 19.06 -10.46 7.40
C ASP A 80 19.16 -9.60 6.14
N ILE A 81 18.00 -9.21 5.57
CA ILE A 81 17.95 -8.32 4.41
C ILE A 81 18.61 -6.98 4.68
N ARG A 82 18.39 -6.38 5.86
CA ARG A 82 18.96 -5.07 6.20
C ARG A 82 20.49 -5.07 6.41
N GLN A 83 21.13 -6.24 6.54
CA GLN A 83 22.60 -6.32 6.67
C GLN A 83 23.30 -6.06 5.33
N ASP A 84 22.65 -6.41 4.22
CA ASP A 84 23.15 -6.19 2.86
C ASP A 84 21.95 -5.96 1.93
N ILE A 85 21.40 -4.75 1.96
CA ILE A 85 20.20 -4.40 1.17
C ILE A 85 20.49 -4.58 -0.32
N GLU A 86 21.63 -4.10 -0.79
CA GLU A 86 21.98 -4.12 -2.21
C GLU A 86 22.19 -5.54 -2.74
N GLY A 87 22.98 -6.35 -2.04
CA GLY A 87 23.22 -7.73 -2.46
C GLY A 87 21.95 -8.56 -2.42
N ASN A 88 21.09 -8.39 -1.40
CA ASN A 88 19.80 -9.08 -1.35
C ASN A 88 18.83 -8.60 -2.44
N TYR A 89 18.82 -7.29 -2.73
CA TYR A 89 18.00 -6.71 -3.77
C TYR A 89 18.30 -7.31 -5.15
N PHE A 90 19.58 -7.39 -5.54
CA PHE A 90 19.94 -7.99 -6.83
C PHE A 90 19.79 -9.51 -6.85
N LYS A 91 20.09 -10.21 -5.74
CA LYS A 91 19.85 -11.66 -5.63
C LYS A 91 18.37 -12.03 -5.81
N ASN A 92 17.45 -11.13 -5.47
CA ASN A 92 16.02 -11.36 -5.63
C ASN A 92 15.65 -11.60 -7.10
N PHE A 93 16.26 -10.86 -8.03
CA PHE A 93 15.96 -10.97 -9.46
C PHE A 93 16.50 -12.24 -10.11
N ALA A 94 17.51 -12.89 -9.51
CA ALA A 94 18.05 -14.16 -9.99
C ALA A 94 17.03 -15.31 -9.97
N LEU A 95 15.90 -15.15 -9.26
CA LEU A 95 14.78 -16.09 -9.31
C LEU A 95 14.09 -16.15 -10.68
N ALA A 96 14.30 -15.14 -11.53
CA ALA A 96 13.85 -15.13 -12.91
C ALA A 96 14.99 -14.62 -13.81
N PRO A 97 15.76 -15.51 -14.47
CA PRO A 97 16.98 -15.12 -15.22
C PRO A 97 16.77 -14.01 -16.25
N ALA A 98 15.61 -13.99 -16.93
CA ALA A 98 15.26 -12.93 -17.87
C ALA A 98 15.12 -11.54 -17.21
N TRP A 99 14.75 -11.48 -15.92
CA TRP A 99 14.75 -10.24 -15.15
C TRP A 99 16.16 -9.84 -14.75
N GLU A 100 16.97 -10.79 -14.30
CA GLU A 100 18.35 -10.54 -13.91
C GLU A 100 19.16 -9.93 -15.06
N GLU A 101 19.03 -10.48 -16.28
CA GLU A 101 19.69 -9.97 -17.49
C GLU A 101 19.28 -8.53 -17.79
N ARG A 102 17.97 -8.24 -17.81
CA ARG A 102 17.45 -6.90 -18.10
C ARG A 102 17.86 -5.87 -17.05
N ILE A 103 17.87 -6.24 -15.78
CA ILE A 103 18.29 -5.35 -14.69
C ILE A 103 19.80 -5.09 -14.74
N ARG A 104 20.60 -6.07 -15.17
CA ARG A 104 22.05 -5.94 -15.33
C ARG A 104 22.43 -4.93 -16.42
N ASP A 105 21.66 -4.89 -17.50
CA ASP A 105 21.88 -3.94 -18.61
C ASP A 105 21.30 -2.55 -18.34
N ALA A 106 20.40 -2.44 -17.36
CA ALA A 106 19.82 -1.18 -16.92
C ALA A 106 20.74 -0.41 -15.97
N ARG A 107 20.59 0.91 -15.93
CA ARG A 107 21.33 1.78 -15.02
C ARG A 107 20.45 2.18 -13.84
N ARG A 108 20.87 1.85 -12.63
CA ARG A 108 20.23 2.36 -11.41
C ARG A 108 20.56 3.85 -11.23
N GLU A 109 19.55 4.69 -11.20
CA GLU A 109 19.70 6.15 -11.09
C GLU A 109 19.59 6.64 -9.63
N GLU A 110 18.94 5.87 -8.76
CA GLU A 110 18.68 6.27 -7.38
C GLU A 110 19.20 5.26 -6.35
N ARG A 111 19.35 5.72 -5.11
CA ARG A 111 19.63 4.81 -3.98
C ARG A 111 18.46 3.85 -3.76
N ILE A 112 18.74 2.66 -3.26
CA ILE A 112 17.70 1.73 -2.83
C ILE A 112 17.10 2.26 -1.52
N VAL A 113 15.77 2.41 -1.51
CA VAL A 113 15.01 2.82 -0.32
C VAL A 113 13.89 1.83 -0.06
N GLY A 114 13.47 1.69 1.19
CA GLY A 114 12.44 0.72 1.54
C GLY A 114 11.93 0.88 2.96
N ALA A 115 10.83 0.20 3.22
CA ALA A 115 10.17 0.19 4.52
C ALA A 115 9.38 -1.11 4.71
N ALA A 116 9.12 -1.44 5.97
CA ALA A 116 8.08 -2.39 6.35
C ALA A 116 6.93 -1.61 6.98
N LEU A 117 5.76 -1.65 6.35
CA LEU A 117 4.59 -0.90 6.80
C LEU A 117 3.84 -1.67 7.88
N PRO A 118 3.23 -0.98 8.85
CA PRO A 118 2.29 -1.60 9.77
C PRO A 118 0.92 -1.80 9.11
N ASN A 119 0.09 -2.65 9.72
CA ASN A 119 -1.27 -2.93 9.29
C ASN A 119 -2.22 -2.54 10.44
N PHE A 120 -3.04 -1.50 10.27
CA PHE A 120 -3.97 -1.05 11.31
C PHE A 120 -5.05 -0.11 10.77
N PHE A 121 -6.18 -0.02 11.48
CA PHE A 121 -7.12 1.09 11.42
C PHE A 121 -6.99 1.98 12.66
N ARG A 122 -7.35 3.27 12.52
CA ARG A 122 -7.58 4.19 13.64
C ARG A 122 -9.00 4.71 13.62
N LYS A 123 -9.51 5.06 14.82
CA LYS A 123 -10.72 5.88 14.93
C LYS A 123 -10.47 7.17 14.15
N PRO A 124 -11.22 7.44 13.07
CA PRO A 124 -10.85 8.50 12.15
C PRO A 124 -11.25 9.90 12.61
N PHE A 125 -11.94 10.06 13.74
CA PHE A 125 -12.44 11.35 14.17
C PHE A 125 -12.65 11.44 15.69
N GLY A 126 -12.75 12.68 16.16
CA GLY A 126 -13.18 13.05 17.50
C GLY A 126 -13.48 14.55 17.56
N PRO A 127 -13.73 15.11 18.74
CA PRO A 127 -14.14 16.51 18.88
C PRO A 127 -13.15 17.47 18.21
N GLY A 128 -13.54 18.07 17.09
CA GLY A 128 -12.75 19.05 16.36
C GLY A 128 -11.58 18.49 15.53
N TRP A 129 -11.52 17.18 15.26
CA TRP A 129 -10.49 16.59 14.41
C TRP A 129 -10.98 15.40 13.59
N ALA A 130 -10.33 15.16 12.45
CA ALA A 130 -10.48 13.93 11.68
C ALA A 130 -9.17 13.51 10.98
N LEU A 131 -9.09 12.27 10.51
CA LEU A 131 -7.90 11.66 9.91
C LEU A 131 -8.25 11.04 8.55
N VAL A 132 -7.39 11.22 7.56
CA VAL A 132 -7.53 10.68 6.20
C VAL A 132 -6.23 10.00 5.74
N GLY A 133 -6.31 9.13 4.74
CA GLY A 133 -5.19 8.33 4.24
C GLY A 133 -4.48 7.54 5.36
N ASP A 134 -3.16 7.42 5.24
CA ASP A 134 -2.32 6.66 6.18
C ASP A 134 -2.35 7.19 7.64
N ALA A 135 -2.86 8.41 7.85
CA ALA A 135 -3.10 8.92 9.20
C ALA A 135 -4.26 8.17 9.86
N GLY A 136 -5.27 7.75 9.11
CA GLY A 136 -6.48 7.08 9.59
C GLY A 136 -6.45 5.55 9.47
N TYR A 137 -5.74 5.00 8.49
CA TYR A 137 -5.63 3.56 8.28
C TYR A 137 -4.46 3.27 7.32
N CYS A 138 -3.69 2.22 7.58
CA CYS A 138 -2.55 1.83 6.74
C CYS A 138 -2.47 0.31 6.61
N LYS A 139 -1.97 -0.15 5.46
CA LYS A 139 -1.74 -1.56 5.14
C LYS A 139 -0.45 -1.75 4.36
N ASP A 140 0.03 -2.98 4.29
CA ASP A 140 1.14 -3.37 3.41
C ASP A 140 0.89 -2.90 1.95
N PHE A 141 1.96 -2.49 1.26
CA PHE A 141 1.84 -1.87 -0.06
C PHE A 141 1.74 -2.86 -1.23
N PHE A 142 1.67 -4.17 -0.96
CA PHE A 142 1.72 -5.22 -1.99
C PHE A 142 0.64 -5.04 -3.09
N THR A 143 -0.55 -4.58 -2.71
CA THR A 143 -1.68 -4.35 -3.64
C THR A 143 -1.68 -2.97 -4.30
N ALA A 144 -0.69 -2.12 -3.98
CA ALA A 144 -0.50 -0.79 -4.56
C ALA A 144 -1.71 0.17 -4.44
N GLN A 145 -2.51 0.06 -3.37
CA GLN A 145 -3.75 0.84 -3.20
C GLN A 145 -3.64 2.10 -2.33
N GLY A 146 -2.47 2.39 -1.73
CA GLY A 146 -2.36 3.45 -0.72
C GLY A 146 -2.76 4.85 -1.21
N ILE A 147 -2.42 5.21 -2.45
CA ILE A 147 -2.82 6.50 -3.04
C ILE A 147 -4.33 6.57 -3.24
N SER A 148 -4.93 5.51 -3.81
CA SER A 148 -6.39 5.41 -3.99
C SER A 148 -7.12 5.52 -2.66
N ASP A 149 -6.68 4.79 -1.63
CA ASP A 149 -7.25 4.85 -0.28
C ASP A 149 -7.19 6.27 0.30
N ALA A 150 -6.08 7.00 0.08
CA ALA A 150 -5.93 8.37 0.56
C ALA A 150 -6.94 9.32 -0.09
N PHE A 151 -7.13 9.24 -1.41
CA PHE A 151 -8.12 10.06 -2.11
C PHE A 151 -9.56 9.71 -1.71
N LEU A 152 -9.90 8.41 -1.68
CA LEU A 152 -11.24 7.95 -1.34
C LEU A 152 -11.61 8.32 0.10
N SER A 153 -10.68 8.13 1.04
CA SER A 153 -10.90 8.54 2.43
C SER A 153 -10.99 10.06 2.59
N ALA A 154 -10.28 10.85 1.79
CA ALA A 154 -10.40 12.31 1.77
C ALA A 154 -11.75 12.78 1.21
N GLU A 155 -12.22 12.17 0.12
CA GLU A 155 -13.52 12.47 -0.49
C GLU A 155 -14.68 12.17 0.48
N MET A 156 -14.70 10.96 1.06
CA MET A 156 -15.73 10.58 2.03
C MET A 156 -15.70 11.49 3.28
N CYS A 157 -14.50 11.84 3.76
CA CYS A 157 -14.35 12.74 4.91
C CYS A 157 -14.87 14.14 4.59
N ALA A 158 -14.54 14.67 3.40
CA ALA A 158 -15.01 15.98 2.97
C ALA A 158 -16.54 16.05 2.88
N GLY A 159 -17.19 15.01 2.33
CA GLY A 159 -18.64 14.93 2.28
C GLY A 159 -19.29 14.95 3.67
N SER A 160 -18.81 14.10 4.60
CA SER A 160 -19.31 14.10 5.97
C SER A 160 -19.06 15.41 6.72
N LEU A 161 -17.92 16.07 6.46
CA LEU A 161 -17.64 17.38 7.04
C LEU A 161 -18.55 18.45 6.48
N ASP A 162 -18.91 18.41 5.20
CA ASP A 162 -19.86 19.36 4.62
C ASP A 162 -21.23 19.25 5.33
N GLU A 163 -21.77 18.03 5.48
CA GLU A 163 -23.01 17.77 6.22
C GLU A 163 -22.98 18.32 7.66
N ALA A 164 -21.87 18.08 8.37
CA ALA A 164 -21.69 18.55 9.74
C ALA A 164 -21.53 20.07 9.83
N LEU A 165 -20.74 20.66 8.94
CA LEU A 165 -20.39 22.08 8.99
C LEU A 165 -21.53 22.97 8.49
N SER A 166 -22.37 22.46 7.58
CA SER A 166 -23.61 23.09 7.14
C SER A 166 -24.78 22.93 8.13
N GLY A 167 -24.63 22.07 9.14
CA GLY A 167 -25.65 21.79 10.14
C GLY A 167 -26.79 20.90 9.65
N ARG A 168 -26.59 20.14 8.56
CA ARG A 168 -27.57 19.14 8.09
C ARG A 168 -27.58 17.92 8.98
N GLU A 169 -26.42 17.57 9.54
CA GLU A 169 -26.26 16.49 10.52
C GLU A 169 -25.41 16.94 11.71
N PRO A 170 -25.61 16.37 12.92
CA PRO A 170 -24.65 16.52 14.01
C PRO A 170 -23.27 15.97 13.62
N PHE A 171 -22.20 16.63 14.09
CA PHE A 171 -20.82 16.26 13.76
C PHE A 171 -20.52 14.78 14.01
N ASP A 172 -20.87 14.27 15.20
CA ASP A 172 -20.61 12.87 15.56
C ASP A 172 -21.37 11.89 14.66
N THR A 173 -22.59 12.22 14.24
CA THR A 173 -23.39 11.40 13.32
C THR A 173 -22.76 11.35 11.93
N ALA A 174 -22.43 12.52 11.37
CA ALA A 174 -21.85 12.61 10.03
C ALA A 174 -20.47 11.93 9.97
N MET A 175 -19.65 12.10 11.02
CA MET A 175 -18.32 11.51 11.07
C MET A 175 -18.34 10.01 11.41
N ALA A 176 -19.34 9.53 12.15
CA ALA A 176 -19.59 8.10 12.29
C ALA A 176 -19.97 7.46 10.95
N ALA A 177 -20.76 8.16 10.12
CA ALA A 177 -21.05 7.72 8.76
C ALA A 177 -19.78 7.66 7.89
N TYR A 178 -18.87 8.64 8.02
CA TYR A 178 -17.56 8.60 7.37
C TYR A 178 -16.78 7.34 7.78
N GLN A 179 -16.64 7.08 9.08
CA GLN A 179 -15.93 5.90 9.57
C GLN A 179 -16.54 4.62 8.97
N ALA A 180 -17.86 4.46 9.04
CA ALA A 180 -18.53 3.28 8.54
C ALA A 180 -18.39 3.09 7.02
N ALA A 181 -18.41 4.18 6.25
CA ALA A 181 -18.20 4.13 4.80
C ALA A 181 -16.75 3.77 4.45
N ARG A 182 -15.77 4.43 5.08
CA ARG A 182 -14.34 4.16 4.91
C ARG A 182 -14.02 2.71 5.24
N ASP A 183 -14.46 2.22 6.40
CA ASP A 183 -14.13 0.86 6.84
C ASP A 183 -14.78 -0.17 5.92
N ARG A 184 -16.04 0.02 5.51
CA ARG A 184 -16.72 -0.88 4.57
C ARG A 184 -15.98 -0.96 3.22
N HIS A 185 -15.45 0.16 2.75
CA HIS A 185 -14.69 0.21 1.50
C HIS A 185 -13.30 -0.42 1.65
N ALA A 186 -12.57 -0.10 2.72
CA ALA A 186 -11.18 -0.51 2.89
C ALA A 186 -11.02 -1.97 3.36
N GLN A 187 -11.99 -2.51 4.12
CA GLN A 187 -11.87 -3.82 4.77
C GLN A 187 -11.60 -4.98 3.80
N PRO A 188 -12.31 -5.15 2.66
CA PRO A 188 -12.05 -6.26 1.75
C PRO A 188 -10.63 -6.24 1.17
N VAL A 189 -10.16 -5.06 0.77
CA VAL A 189 -8.80 -4.88 0.24
C VAL A 189 -7.76 -5.02 1.35
N TYR A 190 -8.06 -4.61 2.59
CA TYR A 190 -7.18 -4.84 3.73
C TYR A 190 -6.93 -6.33 3.93
N ASP A 191 -8.00 -7.10 4.07
CA ASP A 191 -7.93 -8.54 4.34
C ASP A 191 -7.24 -9.28 3.19
N PHE A 192 -7.58 -8.91 1.95
CA PHE A 192 -6.89 -9.45 0.78
C PHE A 192 -5.39 -9.12 0.81
N THR A 193 -5.03 -7.88 1.12
CA THR A 193 -3.63 -7.45 1.19
C THR A 193 -2.87 -8.20 2.28
N LEU A 194 -3.46 -8.42 3.45
CA LEU A 194 -2.86 -9.23 4.51
C LEU A 194 -2.57 -10.65 4.00
N GLN A 195 -3.52 -11.26 3.30
CA GLN A 195 -3.35 -12.61 2.77
C GLN A 195 -2.20 -12.71 1.75
N VAL A 196 -2.09 -11.76 0.81
CA VAL A 196 -1.05 -11.82 -0.23
C VAL A 196 0.31 -11.29 0.23
N SER A 197 0.36 -10.44 1.25
CA SER A 197 1.59 -9.88 1.81
C SER A 197 2.39 -10.88 2.66
N THR A 198 1.82 -12.05 2.98
CA THR A 198 2.59 -13.15 3.60
C THR A 198 3.69 -13.69 2.68
N LEU A 199 3.59 -13.42 1.38
CA LEU A 199 4.41 -13.99 0.31
C LEU A 199 4.48 -15.54 0.28
N GLU A 200 3.65 -16.24 1.05
CA GLU A 200 3.53 -17.70 1.00
C GLU A 200 3.07 -18.19 -0.38
N PRO A 201 3.07 -19.49 -0.71
CA PRO A 201 2.36 -19.96 -1.91
C PRO A 201 0.89 -19.53 -1.85
N LEU A 202 0.29 -19.19 -3.00
CA LEU A 202 -1.16 -18.97 -3.05
C LEU A 202 -1.86 -20.30 -2.73
N SER A 203 -3.02 -20.23 -2.07
CA SER A 203 -3.82 -21.44 -1.89
C SER A 203 -4.25 -21.97 -3.28
N PRO A 204 -4.44 -23.29 -3.44
CA PRO A 204 -4.88 -23.86 -4.72
C PRO A 204 -6.18 -23.25 -5.23
N GLU A 205 -7.09 -22.85 -4.34
CA GLU A 205 -8.36 -22.20 -4.68
C GLU A 205 -8.12 -20.81 -5.24
N PHE A 206 -7.23 -20.04 -4.62
CA PHE A 206 -6.91 -18.68 -5.06
C PHE A 206 -6.10 -18.68 -6.36
N GLY A 207 -5.19 -19.64 -6.54
CA GLY A 207 -4.47 -19.86 -7.79
C GLY A 207 -5.42 -20.06 -8.97
N LYS A 208 -6.44 -20.91 -8.80
CA LYS A 208 -7.47 -21.16 -9.83
C LYS A 208 -8.29 -19.91 -10.19
N VAL A 209 -8.55 -19.02 -9.22
CA VAL A 209 -9.26 -17.76 -9.48
C VAL A 209 -8.39 -16.83 -10.33
N LEU A 210 -7.09 -16.69 -10.01
CA LEU A 210 -6.18 -15.86 -10.80
C LEU A 210 -5.95 -16.42 -12.21
N GLU A 211 -5.78 -17.74 -12.34
CA GLU A 211 -5.66 -18.42 -13.64
C GLU A 211 -6.91 -18.20 -14.52
N GLY A 212 -8.09 -18.09 -13.92
CA GLY A 212 -9.34 -17.78 -14.63
C GLY A 212 -9.51 -16.32 -15.04
N ILE A 213 -8.71 -15.40 -14.48
CA ILE A 213 -8.70 -13.97 -14.79
C ILE A 213 -7.63 -13.64 -15.85
N ASP A 214 -6.55 -14.42 -15.92
CA ASP A 214 -5.50 -14.24 -16.93
C ASP A 214 -6.07 -14.38 -18.36
N GLY A 215 -6.02 -13.29 -19.13
CA GLY A 215 -6.62 -13.18 -20.46
C GLY A 215 -8.08 -12.66 -20.52
N ASN A 216 -8.74 -12.40 -19.38
CA ASN A 216 -10.09 -11.86 -19.34
C ASN A 216 -10.13 -10.42 -18.79
N ARG A 217 -9.98 -9.42 -19.67
CA ARG A 217 -10.00 -7.99 -19.31
C ARG A 217 -11.22 -7.59 -18.47
N HIS A 218 -12.37 -8.22 -18.67
CA HIS A 218 -13.59 -7.88 -17.92
C HIS A 218 -13.57 -8.34 -16.46
N GLY A 219 -12.75 -9.34 -16.11
CA GLY A 219 -12.58 -9.80 -14.72
C GLY A 219 -11.55 -8.99 -13.93
N MET A 220 -10.74 -8.16 -14.60
CA MET A 220 -9.71 -7.33 -13.97
C MET A 220 -10.23 -5.94 -13.54
N ASP A 221 -11.31 -5.46 -14.17
CA ASP A 221 -11.90 -4.13 -13.96
C ASP A 221 -13.13 -4.14 -13.03
N ALA A 222 -13.48 -5.29 -12.44
CA ALA A 222 -14.69 -5.51 -11.63
C ALA A 222 -14.45 -5.46 -10.13
#